data_AF-A0A538GKA7-F1
#
_entry.id   AF-A0A538GKA7-F1
#
_cell.length_a   1.000
_cell.length_b   1.000
_cell.length_c   1.000
_cell.angle_alpha   90.00
_cell.angle_beta   90.00
_cell.angle_gamma   90.00
#
_symmetry.space_group_name_H-M   'P 1'
#
loop_
_entity.id
_entity.type
_entity.pdbx_description
1 polymer ?
#
loop_
_entity_poly.entity_id
_entity_poly.type
_entity_poly.pdbx_seq_one_letter_code
_entity_poly.pdbx_strand_id
1 'polypeptide(L)'
;MSSVDAVHLFHYHLVTSKVRDVEARYIAKLGFQLVARYGRIGDEQTHFEAGVAWDELDRLGFRLRLSELERGAVNVVVQPGQWDLPRIDHVGFALDEDEFIDVMERAQRLELRVQEYPGRRTFVATGAGYRVEIHPPRDWIEDLLAEAETMRLAGLRLKSENPAAQATALAQLLESVVDDNRVQVGEAFVQFVEGGPPGRPQLDGELFA
;
A
#
# COMPACT_ATOMS: atom_id res chain seq x y z
N MET A 1 9.15 -20.58 -15.47
CA MET A 1 9.89 -20.10 -14.30
C MET A 1 9.53 -18.64 -14.19
N SER A 2 8.69 -18.23 -13.24
CA SER A 2 8.46 -16.80 -13.05
C SER A 2 9.78 -16.17 -12.61
N SER A 3 10.10 -15.03 -13.21
CA SER A 3 11.24 -14.23 -12.82
C SER A 3 11.03 -13.75 -11.39
N VAL A 4 12.10 -13.69 -10.58
CA VAL A 4 12.05 -13.05 -9.25
C VAL A 4 11.75 -11.55 -9.38
N ASP A 5 11.91 -10.99 -10.59
CA ASP A 5 11.65 -9.59 -10.96
C ASP A 5 10.22 -9.34 -11.47
N ALA A 6 9.35 -10.35 -11.53
CA ALA A 6 8.01 -10.18 -12.11
C ALA A 6 7.04 -9.39 -11.20
N VAL A 7 7.30 -9.36 -9.89
CA VAL A 7 6.44 -8.72 -8.89
C VAL A 7 7.25 -7.99 -7.83
N HIS A 8 6.97 -6.71 -7.64
CA HIS A 8 7.58 -5.88 -6.59
C HIS A 8 6.53 -5.32 -5.64
N LEU A 9 6.68 -5.60 -4.34
CA LEU A 9 5.96 -4.91 -3.27
C LEU A 9 6.63 -3.55 -3.02
N PHE A 10 5.94 -2.46 -3.33
CA PHE A 10 6.52 -1.11 -3.24
C PHE A 10 5.62 -0.09 -2.55
N HIS A 11 4.34 -0.43 -2.34
CA HIS A 11 3.32 0.55 -1.97
C HIS A 11 2.31 -0.01 -0.97
N TYR A 12 1.82 0.83 -0.06
CA TYR A 12 0.68 0.49 0.79
C TYR A 12 -0.04 1.72 1.34
N HIS A 13 -1.36 1.58 1.52
CA HIS A 13 -2.21 2.62 2.10
C HIS A 13 -2.65 2.27 3.52
N LEU A 14 -2.37 3.20 4.43
CA LEU A 14 -2.78 3.17 5.82
C LEU A 14 -3.99 4.06 6.08
N VAL A 15 -4.92 3.58 6.89
CA VAL A 15 -6.11 4.31 7.35
C VAL A 15 -6.07 4.44 8.85
N THR A 16 -6.12 5.67 9.34
CA THR A 16 -6.09 5.95 10.79
C THR A 16 -6.75 7.28 11.15
N SER A 17 -7.22 7.41 12.39
CA SER A 17 -7.60 8.69 13.01
C SER A 17 -6.37 9.56 13.34
N LYS A 18 -5.17 8.97 13.41
CA LYS A 18 -3.91 9.61 13.84
C LYS A 18 -2.97 9.92 12.68
N VAL A 19 -3.49 10.47 11.58
CA VAL A 19 -2.72 10.69 10.34
C VAL A 19 -1.45 11.52 10.59
N ARG A 20 -1.54 12.58 11.40
CA ARG A 20 -0.39 13.46 11.70
C ARG A 20 0.72 12.72 12.45
N ASP A 21 0.37 11.88 13.42
CA ASP A 21 1.34 11.11 14.20
C ASP A 21 2.05 10.07 13.33
N VAL A 22 1.31 9.41 12.45
CA VAL A 22 1.86 8.41 11.52
C VAL A 22 2.75 9.08 10.47
N GLU A 23 2.30 10.18 9.87
CA GLU A 23 3.13 10.99 8.95
C GLU A 23 4.42 11.44 9.64
N ALA A 24 4.34 11.96 10.87
CA ALA A 24 5.49 12.39 11.64
C ALA A 24 6.45 11.23 11.96
N ARG A 25 5.95 10.01 12.21
CA ARG A 25 6.81 8.82 12.36
C ARG A 25 7.60 8.55 11.09
N TYR A 26 6.94 8.52 9.92
CA TYR A 26 7.62 8.27 8.66
C TYR A 26 8.71 9.31 8.38
N ILE A 27 8.38 10.59 8.56
CA ILE A 27 9.34 11.68 8.31
C ILE A 27 10.47 11.67 9.34
N ALA A 28 10.14 11.78 10.64
CA ALA A 28 11.12 12.07 11.67
C ALA A 28 11.88 10.83 12.19
N LYS A 29 11.34 9.62 12.02
CA LYS A 29 11.96 8.38 12.52
C LYS A 29 12.44 7.46 11.41
N LEU A 30 11.73 7.44 10.28
CA LEU A 30 12.04 6.55 9.17
C LEU A 30 12.67 7.29 7.98
N GLY A 31 12.83 8.61 8.05
CA GLY A 31 13.53 9.42 7.04
C GLY A 31 12.79 9.56 5.71
N PHE A 32 11.49 9.30 5.68
CA PHE A 32 10.68 9.51 4.48
C PHE A 32 10.51 11.01 4.20
N GLN A 33 10.33 11.33 2.93
CA GLN A 33 9.99 12.66 2.48
C GLN A 33 8.48 12.76 2.28
N LEU A 34 7.90 13.91 2.63
CA LEU A 34 6.53 14.22 2.27
C LEU A 34 6.50 14.62 0.80
N VAL A 35 5.83 13.81 -0.03
CA VAL A 35 5.56 14.14 -1.44
C VAL A 35 4.52 15.25 -1.45
N ALA A 36 3.31 14.96 -0.97
CA ALA A 36 2.27 15.97 -0.80
C ALA A 36 1.15 15.50 0.14
N ARG A 37 0.44 16.48 0.70
CA ARG A 37 -0.86 16.31 1.34
C ARG A 37 -1.94 16.73 0.36
N TYR A 38 -2.76 15.79 -0.08
CA TYR A 38 -3.87 16.05 -0.99
C TYR A 38 -5.16 16.19 -0.20
N GLY A 39 -6.00 17.14 -0.60
CA GLY A 39 -7.25 17.41 0.08
C GLY A 39 -8.07 18.46 -0.62
N ARG A 40 -8.81 19.24 0.16
CA ARG A 40 -9.66 20.32 -0.33
C ARG A 40 -9.75 21.48 0.63
N ILE A 41 -10.03 22.68 0.11
CA ILE A 41 -10.47 23.84 0.87
C ILE A 41 -11.84 24.23 0.33
N GLY A 42 -12.86 24.22 1.19
CA GLY A 42 -14.24 24.25 0.69
C GLY A 42 -14.48 23.09 -0.28
N ASP A 43 -14.89 23.41 -1.51
CA ASP A 43 -15.16 22.43 -2.57
C ASP A 43 -13.99 22.28 -3.57
N GLU A 44 -12.93 23.07 -3.44
CA GLU A 44 -11.79 23.06 -4.37
C GLU A 44 -10.75 22.01 -3.95
N GLN A 45 -10.38 21.13 -4.88
CA GLN A 45 -9.28 20.19 -4.67
C GLN A 45 -7.94 20.92 -4.73
N THR A 46 -7.08 20.65 -3.77
CA THR A 46 -5.75 21.25 -3.67
C THR A 46 -4.76 20.29 -3.02
N HIS A 47 -3.48 20.60 -3.11
CA HIS A 47 -2.41 19.86 -2.45
C HIS A 47 -1.33 20.80 -1.93
N PHE A 48 -0.58 20.32 -0.94
CA PHE A 48 0.55 21.03 -0.35
C PHE A 48 1.72 20.07 -0.20
N GLU A 49 2.87 20.44 -0.76
CA GLU A 49 4.13 19.73 -0.59
C GLU A 49 4.73 19.99 0.81
N ALA A 50 5.92 19.47 1.06
CA ALA A 50 6.69 19.79 2.26
C ALA A 50 6.89 21.31 2.46
N GLY A 51 6.95 21.74 3.72
CA GLY A 51 7.19 23.14 4.09
C GLY A 51 5.96 23.86 4.66
N VAL A 52 4.74 23.35 4.43
CA VAL A 52 3.53 23.91 5.05
C VAL A 52 3.18 23.15 6.32
N ALA A 53 3.10 23.86 7.46
CA ALA A 53 2.80 23.25 8.75
C ALA A 53 1.32 22.88 8.88
N TRP A 54 1.01 21.84 9.66
CA TRP A 54 -0.37 21.42 9.90
C TRP A 54 -1.27 22.53 10.47
N ASP A 55 -0.75 23.34 11.40
CA ASP A 55 -1.50 24.45 11.99
C ASP A 55 -1.86 25.53 10.95
N GLU A 56 -1.05 25.69 9.90
CA GLU A 56 -1.35 26.58 8.79
C GLU A 56 -2.47 26.01 7.92
N LEU A 57 -2.40 24.72 7.58
CA LEU A 57 -3.46 24.02 6.85
C LEU A 57 -4.79 24.09 7.61
N ASP A 58 -4.77 23.95 8.94
CA ASP A 58 -5.97 24.07 9.77
C ASP A 58 -6.58 25.48 9.68
N ARG A 59 -5.76 26.53 9.70
CA ARG A 59 -6.23 27.91 9.52
C ARG A 59 -6.83 28.16 8.14
N LEU A 60 -6.31 27.50 7.11
CA LEU A 60 -6.84 27.55 5.75
C LEU A 60 -8.14 26.75 5.58
N GLY A 61 -8.59 26.02 6.61
CA GLY A 61 -9.76 25.15 6.52
C GLY A 61 -9.53 23.92 5.63
N PHE A 62 -8.27 23.53 5.43
CA PHE A 62 -7.90 22.37 4.62
C PHE A 62 -8.45 21.08 5.24
N ARG A 63 -9.12 20.28 4.40
CA ARG A 63 -9.59 18.94 4.74
C ARG A 63 -8.75 17.92 4.00
N LEU A 64 -7.90 17.22 4.76
CA LEU A 64 -7.05 16.17 4.24
C LEU A 64 -7.89 15.03 3.64
N ARG A 65 -7.44 14.55 2.47
CA ARG A 65 -7.88 13.28 1.89
C ARG A 65 -6.83 12.20 2.08
N LEU A 66 -5.55 12.51 1.80
CA LEU A 66 -4.43 11.61 2.03
C LEU A 66 -3.12 12.38 2.08
N SER A 67 -2.13 11.82 2.76
CA SER A 67 -0.74 12.26 2.75
C SER A 67 0.11 11.17 2.09
N GLU A 68 0.93 11.55 1.12
CA GLU A 68 1.80 10.67 0.35
C GLU A 68 3.26 10.90 0.75
N LEU A 69 3.95 9.81 1.05
CA LEU A 69 5.31 9.79 1.59
C LEU A 69 6.15 8.82 0.77
N GLU A 70 7.42 9.16 0.57
CA GLU A 70 8.33 8.33 -0.22
C GLU A 70 9.72 8.26 0.41
N ARG A 71 10.38 7.11 0.24
CA ARG A 71 11.83 6.95 0.45
C ARG A 71 12.34 5.77 -0.35
N GLY A 72 13.34 6.00 -1.20
CA GLY A 72 13.87 4.97 -2.08
C GLY A 72 12.74 4.39 -2.94
N ALA A 73 12.73 3.08 -3.12
CA ALA A 73 11.67 2.34 -3.84
C ALA A 73 10.40 2.07 -3.01
N VAL A 74 10.05 2.95 -2.05
CA VAL A 74 8.90 2.75 -1.16
C VAL A 74 7.99 3.97 -1.15
N ASN A 75 6.72 3.77 -1.55
CA ASN A 75 5.64 4.74 -1.41
C ASN A 75 4.69 4.32 -0.28
N VAL A 76 4.31 5.29 0.55
CA VAL A 76 3.37 5.08 1.65
C VAL A 76 2.34 6.18 1.64
N VAL A 77 1.06 5.79 1.65
CA VAL A 77 -0.03 6.75 1.78
C VAL A 77 -0.74 6.57 3.10
N VAL A 78 -0.99 7.69 3.78
CA VAL A 78 -1.76 7.72 5.04
C VAL A 78 -3.01 8.57 4.83
N GLN A 79 -4.19 7.98 5.04
CA GLN A 79 -5.48 8.65 4.87
C GLN A 79 -6.30 8.67 6.17
N PRO A 80 -7.15 9.69 6.38
CA PRO A 80 -8.04 9.75 7.53
C PRO A 80 -8.99 8.56 7.59
N GLY A 81 -9.24 8.08 8.79
CA GLY A 81 -10.31 7.14 9.08
C GLY A 81 -10.62 7.06 10.57
N GLN A 82 -11.35 6.03 10.96
CA GLN A 82 -11.94 5.93 12.30
C GLN A 82 -11.08 5.17 13.33
N TRP A 83 -9.94 4.59 12.93
CA TRP A 83 -9.17 3.69 13.78
C TRP A 83 -7.89 4.33 14.31
N ASP A 84 -7.66 4.21 15.62
CA ASP A 84 -6.45 4.76 16.24
C ASP A 84 -5.16 4.09 15.76
N LEU A 85 -5.18 2.77 15.57
CA LEU A 85 -4.06 2.03 15.02
C LEU A 85 -4.20 1.91 13.49
N PRO A 86 -3.12 2.11 12.71
CA PRO A 86 -3.18 2.07 11.25
C PRO A 86 -3.67 0.73 10.71
N ARG A 87 -4.67 0.78 9.83
CA ARG A 87 -5.15 -0.40 9.08
C ARG A 87 -4.84 -0.28 7.60
N ILE A 88 -4.60 -1.42 6.96
CA ILE A 88 -4.36 -1.47 5.52
C ILE A 88 -5.68 -1.28 4.78
N ASP A 89 -5.73 -0.26 3.92
CA ASP A 89 -6.77 -0.16 2.89
C ASP A 89 -6.42 -1.08 1.71
N HIS A 90 -5.18 -0.97 1.23
CA HIS A 90 -4.64 -1.83 0.20
C HIS A 90 -3.11 -1.87 0.21
N VAL A 91 -2.59 -2.88 -0.48
CA VAL A 91 -1.17 -3.09 -0.76
C VAL A 91 -0.96 -3.04 -2.26
N GLY A 92 0.08 -2.34 -2.72
CA GLY A 92 0.37 -2.11 -4.12
C GLY A 92 1.56 -2.91 -4.62
N PHE A 93 1.39 -3.51 -5.79
CA PHE A 93 2.40 -4.31 -6.48
C PHE A 93 2.66 -3.76 -7.88
N ALA A 94 3.93 -3.63 -8.22
CA ALA A 94 4.39 -3.37 -9.58
C ALA A 94 4.67 -4.72 -10.25
N LEU A 95 4.10 -4.93 -11.42
CA LEU A 95 4.15 -6.17 -12.17
C LEU A 95 4.79 -5.91 -13.52
N ASP A 96 5.46 -6.91 -14.08
CA ASP A 96 5.76 -6.89 -15.52
C ASP A 96 4.48 -7.07 -16.37
N GLU A 97 4.59 -6.93 -17.69
CA GLU A 97 3.42 -6.99 -18.57
C GLU A 97 2.71 -8.36 -18.52
N ASP A 98 3.49 -9.45 -18.51
CA ASP A 98 2.96 -10.82 -18.53
C ASP A 98 2.25 -11.14 -17.21
N GLU A 99 2.90 -10.81 -16.09
CA GLU A 99 2.36 -11.05 -14.75
C GLU A 99 1.13 -10.17 -14.47
N PHE A 100 1.08 -8.94 -15.00
CA PHE A 100 -0.13 -8.13 -14.93
C PHE A 100 -1.32 -8.81 -15.63
N ILE A 101 -1.11 -9.35 -16.84
CA ILE A 101 -2.15 -10.09 -17.57
C ILE A 101 -2.59 -11.31 -16.77
N ASP A 102 -1.63 -12.10 -16.27
CA ASP A 102 -1.89 -13.33 -15.52
C ASP A 102 -2.65 -13.05 -14.21
N VAL A 103 -2.30 -12.01 -13.46
CA VAL A 103 -3.04 -11.60 -12.24
C VAL A 103 -4.48 -11.21 -12.59
N MET A 104 -4.69 -10.50 -13.70
CA MET A 104 -6.03 -10.09 -14.14
C MET A 104 -6.89 -11.29 -14.53
N GLU A 105 -6.34 -12.27 -15.24
CA GLU A 105 -7.02 -13.52 -15.56
C GLU A 105 -7.33 -14.35 -14.30
N ARG A 106 -6.38 -14.41 -13.34
CA ARG A 106 -6.61 -15.04 -12.04
C ARG A 106 -7.73 -14.36 -11.27
N ALA A 107 -7.74 -13.03 -11.21
CA ALA A 107 -8.81 -12.28 -10.55
C ALA A 107 -10.18 -12.58 -11.14
N GLN A 108 -10.28 -12.69 -12.47
CA GLN A 108 -11.51 -13.07 -13.16
C GLN A 108 -11.93 -14.51 -12.84
N ARG A 109 -11.01 -15.48 -12.88
CA ARG A 109 -11.28 -16.89 -12.55
C ARG A 109 -11.75 -17.08 -11.11
N LEU A 110 -11.21 -16.28 -10.20
CA LEU A 110 -11.60 -16.26 -8.78
C LEU A 110 -12.86 -15.45 -8.52
N GLU A 111 -13.51 -14.91 -9.57
CA GLU A 111 -14.71 -14.06 -9.49
C GLU A 111 -14.52 -12.84 -8.57
N LEU A 112 -13.29 -12.34 -8.47
CA LEU A 112 -12.97 -11.18 -7.64
C LEU A 112 -13.46 -9.89 -8.31
N ARG A 113 -13.92 -8.95 -7.48
CA ARG A 113 -14.33 -7.63 -7.99
C ARG A 113 -13.08 -6.84 -8.37
N VAL A 114 -12.95 -6.56 -9.66
CA VAL A 114 -11.91 -5.70 -10.23
C VAL A 114 -12.47 -4.28 -10.47
N GLN A 115 -11.66 -3.27 -10.19
CA GLN A 115 -11.95 -1.87 -10.46
C GLN A 115 -10.77 -1.24 -11.20
N GLU A 116 -10.96 -1.04 -12.50
CA GLU A 116 -9.95 -0.44 -13.37
C GLU A 116 -10.16 1.08 -13.45
N TYR A 117 -9.06 1.82 -13.33
CA TYR A 117 -8.99 3.23 -13.64
C TYR A 117 -7.97 3.39 -14.77
N PRO A 118 -8.40 3.37 -16.05
CA PRO A 118 -7.52 3.39 -17.20
C PRO A 118 -6.48 4.51 -17.11
N GLY A 119 -5.22 4.18 -17.39
CA GLY A 119 -4.11 5.13 -17.30
C GLY A 119 -3.73 5.52 -15.86
N ARG A 120 -4.34 4.95 -14.81
CA ARG A 120 -4.00 5.25 -13.40
C ARG A 120 -3.61 4.02 -12.60
N ARG A 121 -4.57 3.13 -12.30
CA ARG A 121 -4.37 1.98 -11.39
C ARG A 121 -5.51 0.99 -11.48
N THR A 122 -5.26 -0.25 -11.09
CA THR A 122 -6.28 -1.30 -11.00
C THR A 122 -6.34 -1.84 -9.58
N PHE A 123 -7.55 -1.95 -9.02
CA PHE A 123 -7.77 -2.57 -7.72
C PHE A 123 -8.51 -3.89 -7.83
N VAL A 124 -8.04 -4.89 -7.10
CA VAL A 124 -8.71 -6.17 -6.91
C VAL A 124 -9.18 -6.27 -5.46
N ALA A 125 -10.47 -6.47 -5.23
CA ALA A 125 -10.99 -6.76 -3.90
C ALA A 125 -10.79 -8.24 -3.58
N THR A 126 -9.98 -8.54 -2.56
CA THR A 126 -9.58 -9.92 -2.23
C THR A 126 -10.69 -10.78 -1.63
N GLY A 127 -11.82 -10.18 -1.24
CA GLY A 127 -12.83 -10.84 -0.41
C GLY A 127 -12.40 -11.07 1.04
N ALA A 128 -11.14 -10.79 1.40
CA ALA A 128 -10.57 -11.05 2.71
C ALA A 128 -10.35 -9.76 3.55
N GLY A 129 -11.14 -8.71 3.27
CA GLY A 129 -11.16 -7.49 4.09
C GLY A 129 -10.16 -6.39 3.67
N TYR A 130 -9.34 -6.61 2.64
CA TYR A 130 -8.44 -5.60 2.06
C TYR A 130 -8.44 -5.69 0.52
N ARG A 131 -7.87 -4.68 -0.14
CA ARG A 131 -7.70 -4.67 -1.60
C ARG A 131 -6.23 -4.79 -1.97
N VAL A 132 -5.99 -5.21 -3.20
CA VAL A 132 -4.68 -5.20 -3.83
C VAL A 132 -4.72 -4.19 -4.96
N GLU A 133 -3.75 -3.29 -5.01
CA GLU A 133 -3.50 -2.41 -6.15
C GLU A 133 -2.42 -3.05 -7.03
N ILE A 134 -2.68 -3.16 -8.32
CA ILE A 134 -1.75 -3.73 -9.28
C ILE A 134 -1.46 -2.72 -10.37
N HIS A 135 -0.18 -2.63 -10.70
CA HIS A 135 0.32 -1.74 -11.73
C HIS A 135 1.05 -2.56 -12.79
N PRO A 136 0.73 -2.36 -14.09
CA PRO A 136 1.63 -2.78 -15.16
C PRO A 136 2.89 -1.89 -15.17
N PRO A 137 3.90 -2.19 -16.00
CA PRO A 137 5.07 -1.32 -16.16
C PRO A 137 4.68 0.11 -16.51
N ARG A 138 5.32 1.07 -15.84
CA ARG A 138 5.11 2.51 -16.00
C ARG A 138 6.39 3.24 -15.64
N ASP A 139 6.75 4.25 -16.43
CA ASP A 139 7.97 5.04 -16.27
C ASP A 139 8.18 5.51 -14.81
N TRP A 140 7.15 6.09 -14.18
CA TRP A 140 7.28 6.60 -12.81
C TRP A 140 7.50 5.50 -11.75
N ILE A 141 7.00 4.28 -12.00
CA ILE A 141 7.24 3.12 -11.13
C ILE A 141 8.65 2.63 -11.34
N GLU A 142 9.11 2.55 -12.59
CA GLU A 142 10.48 2.17 -12.91
C GLU A 142 11.49 3.13 -12.28
N ASP A 143 11.24 4.45 -12.38
CA ASP A 143 12.03 5.50 -11.74
C ASP A 143 12.07 5.31 -10.21
N LEU A 144 10.93 5.02 -9.58
CA LEU A 144 10.85 4.74 -8.15
C LEU A 144 11.63 3.48 -7.77
N LEU A 145 11.45 2.38 -8.51
CA LEU A 145 12.10 1.10 -8.24
C LEU A 145 13.63 1.16 -8.47
N ALA A 146 14.10 2.06 -9.34
CA ALA A 146 15.54 2.31 -9.54
C ALA A 146 16.24 2.82 -8.27
N GLU A 147 15.48 3.41 -7.33
CA GLU A 147 15.98 3.91 -6.04
C GLU A 147 16.02 2.82 -4.93
N ALA A 148 15.91 1.54 -5.30
CA ALA A 148 15.90 0.41 -4.36
C ALA A 148 17.18 0.29 -3.52
N GLU A 149 18.33 0.83 -3.98
CA GLU A 149 19.57 0.89 -3.18
C GLU A 149 19.46 1.86 -2.00
N THR A 150 18.61 2.89 -2.10
CA THR A 150 18.36 3.85 -1.01
C THR A 150 17.49 3.24 0.09
N MET A 151 16.44 2.54 -0.31
CA MET A 151 15.53 1.80 0.56
C MET A 151 14.59 0.94 -0.29
N ARG A 152 14.28 -0.27 0.17
CA ARG A 152 13.21 -1.10 -0.39
C ARG A 152 12.35 -1.74 0.70
N LEU A 153 11.11 -2.06 0.36
CA LEU A 153 10.17 -2.74 1.26
C LEU A 153 10.40 -4.24 1.19
N ALA A 154 11.16 -4.79 2.14
CA ALA A 154 11.45 -6.22 2.23
C ALA A 154 10.30 -7.02 2.86
N GLY A 155 9.38 -6.37 3.57
CA GLY A 155 8.12 -7.02 3.92
C GLY A 155 7.17 -6.21 4.79
N LEU A 156 5.92 -6.67 4.83
CA LEU A 156 4.85 -6.14 5.67
C LEU A 156 4.32 -7.23 6.59
N ARG A 157 4.21 -6.90 7.88
CA ARG A 157 3.55 -7.75 8.87
C ARG A 157 2.24 -7.12 9.31
N LEU A 158 1.16 -7.89 9.23
CA LEU A 158 -0.21 -7.42 9.37
C LEU A 158 -0.97 -8.25 10.39
N LYS A 159 -1.51 -7.64 11.44
CA LYS A 159 -2.41 -8.34 12.36
C LYS A 159 -3.78 -8.55 11.75
N SER A 160 -4.30 -9.76 11.88
CA SER A 160 -5.58 -10.19 11.35
C SER A 160 -6.39 -10.99 12.37
N GLU A 161 -7.72 -10.96 12.24
CA GLU A 161 -8.62 -11.92 12.90
C GLU A 161 -8.58 -13.29 12.22
N ASN A 162 -8.21 -13.35 10.94
CA ASN A 162 -8.15 -14.57 10.15
C ASN A 162 -6.91 -14.55 9.21
N PRO A 163 -5.71 -14.75 9.78
CA PRO A 163 -4.46 -14.69 9.02
C PRO A 163 -4.42 -15.64 7.82
N ALA A 164 -4.89 -16.87 8.01
CA ALA A 164 -4.87 -17.90 6.99
C ALA A 164 -5.73 -17.53 5.76
N ALA A 165 -6.95 -17.02 5.98
CA ALA A 165 -7.80 -16.61 4.87
C ALA A 165 -7.21 -15.43 4.09
N GLN A 166 -6.63 -14.45 4.78
CA GLN A 166 -6.02 -13.28 4.14
C GLN A 166 -4.75 -13.61 3.37
N ALA A 167 -3.90 -14.48 3.92
CA ALA A 167 -2.72 -14.99 3.23
C ALA A 167 -3.12 -15.81 2.00
N THR A 168 -4.09 -16.71 2.14
CA THR A 168 -4.60 -17.54 1.03
C THR A 168 -5.15 -16.68 -0.10
N ALA A 169 -5.93 -15.63 0.22
CA ALA A 169 -6.50 -14.74 -0.79
C ALA A 169 -5.42 -13.99 -1.60
N LEU A 170 -4.35 -13.51 -0.94
CA LEU A 170 -3.23 -12.86 -1.63
C LEU A 170 -2.49 -13.84 -2.52
N ALA A 171 -2.19 -15.02 -1.96
CA ALA A 171 -1.39 -16.03 -2.62
C ALA A 171 -2.09 -16.64 -3.84
N GLN A 172 -3.41 -16.82 -3.77
CA GLN A 172 -4.22 -17.24 -4.92
C GLN A 172 -4.22 -16.20 -6.04
N LEU A 173 -4.26 -14.91 -5.68
CA LEU A 173 -4.26 -13.82 -6.67
C LEU A 173 -2.88 -13.68 -7.36
N LEU A 174 -1.80 -13.75 -6.58
CA LEU A 174 -0.41 -13.58 -7.05
C LEU A 174 0.29 -14.90 -7.39
N GLU A 175 -0.45 -16.02 -7.44
CA GLU A 175 0.10 -17.37 -7.65
C GLU A 175 1.38 -17.65 -6.83
N SER A 176 1.35 -17.26 -5.57
CA SER A 176 2.51 -17.24 -4.69
C SER A 176 2.47 -18.35 -3.64
N VAL A 177 3.64 -18.68 -3.10
CA VAL A 177 3.76 -19.69 -2.03
C VAL A 177 3.36 -19.08 -0.69
N VAL A 178 2.61 -19.84 0.11
CA VAL A 178 2.30 -19.52 1.50
C VAL A 178 3.03 -20.48 2.43
N ASP A 179 3.73 -19.93 3.41
CA ASP A 179 4.26 -20.66 4.56
C ASP A 179 3.98 -19.85 5.83
N ASP A 180 3.39 -20.47 6.86
CA ASP A 180 3.02 -19.78 8.11
C ASP A 180 2.32 -18.41 7.92
N ASN A 181 1.30 -18.37 7.05
CA ASN A 181 0.54 -17.17 6.67
C ASN A 181 1.40 -16.02 6.10
N ARG A 182 2.62 -16.33 5.67
CA ARG A 182 3.53 -15.46 4.93
C ARG A 182 3.46 -15.80 3.45
N VAL A 183 3.12 -14.79 2.66
CA VAL A 183 3.08 -14.87 1.20
C VAL A 183 4.37 -14.25 0.68
N GLN A 184 5.16 -15.04 -0.06
CA GLN A 184 6.35 -14.53 -0.73
C GLN A 184 5.94 -13.72 -1.96
N VAL A 185 6.52 -12.54 -2.15
CA VAL A 185 6.21 -11.64 -3.27
C VAL A 185 7.51 -11.08 -3.84
N GLY A 186 7.98 -11.62 -4.96
CA GLY A 186 9.33 -11.32 -5.47
C GLY A 186 10.39 -11.57 -4.38
N GLU A 187 11.21 -10.55 -4.09
CA GLU A 187 12.18 -10.57 -2.99
C GLU A 187 11.58 -10.25 -1.60
N ALA A 188 10.34 -9.76 -1.55
CA ALA A 188 9.67 -9.30 -0.33
C ALA A 188 8.65 -10.32 0.20
N PHE A 189 7.96 -9.99 1.30
CA PHE A 189 6.86 -10.80 1.80
C PHE A 189 5.72 -9.97 2.41
N VAL A 190 4.52 -10.55 2.45
CA VAL A 190 3.41 -10.08 3.27
C VAL A 190 3.03 -11.19 4.25
N GLN A 191 3.16 -10.95 5.55
CA GLN A 191 2.82 -11.90 6.59
C GLN A 191 1.61 -11.44 7.39
N PHE A 192 0.62 -12.32 7.51
CA PHE A 192 -0.53 -12.12 8.38
C PHE A 192 -0.30 -12.85 9.70
N VAL A 193 -0.58 -12.19 10.82
CA VAL A 193 -0.43 -12.75 12.17
C VAL A 193 -1.68 -12.53 13.01
N GLU A 194 -1.88 -13.36 14.03
CA GLU A 194 -3.06 -13.26 14.90
C GLU A 194 -3.11 -11.96 15.73
N GLY A 195 -4.26 -11.72 16.35
CA GLY A 195 -4.49 -10.58 17.25
C GLY A 195 -4.86 -9.29 16.54
N GLY A 196 -5.34 -9.39 15.29
CA GLY A 196 -5.83 -8.26 14.52
C GLY A 196 -7.32 -8.01 14.69
N PRO A 197 -7.80 -6.85 14.22
CA PRO A 197 -9.20 -6.49 14.27
C PRO A 197 -10.02 -7.18 13.17
N PRO A 198 -11.35 -7.12 13.26
CA PRO A 198 -12.21 -7.61 12.20
C PRO A 198 -12.09 -6.83 10.90
N GLY A 199 -12.20 -7.56 9.79
CA GLY A 199 -12.14 -7.03 8.43
C GLY A 199 -10.74 -6.61 7.99
N ARG A 200 -10.48 -5.30 7.97
CA ARG A 200 -9.20 -4.76 7.46
C ARG A 200 -8.05 -5.11 8.41
N PRO A 201 -6.96 -5.72 7.92
CA PRO A 201 -5.83 -6.03 8.76
C PRO A 201 -5.16 -4.75 9.27
N GLN A 202 -4.59 -4.83 10.47
CA GLN A 202 -3.87 -3.74 11.10
C GLN A 202 -2.38 -3.88 10.81
N LEU A 203 -1.68 -2.77 10.58
CA LEU A 203 -0.23 -2.79 10.49
C LEU A 203 0.38 -3.25 11.83
N ASP A 204 1.22 -4.29 11.79
CA ASP A 204 2.06 -4.73 12.92
C ASP A 204 3.48 -4.18 12.79
N GLY A 205 4.03 -4.20 11.58
CA GLY A 205 5.34 -3.63 11.30
C GLY A 205 5.74 -3.74 9.83
N GLU A 206 6.74 -2.94 9.50
CA GLU A 206 7.39 -2.89 8.19
C GLU A 206 8.84 -3.35 8.33
N LEU A 207 9.32 -4.09 7.33
CA LEU A 207 10.72 -4.40 7.16
C LEU A 207 11.25 -3.64 5.95
N PHE A 208 12.17 -2.72 6.19
CA PHE A 208 12.91 -2.01 5.15
C PHE A 208 14.32 -2.58 5.03
N ALA A 209 14.84 -2.68 3.82
CA ALA A 209 16.22 -3.09 3.52
C ALA A 209 16.96 -2.00 2.76
#